data_AF-L1KL53-F1
#
_entry.id   AF-L1KL53-F1
#
_cell.length_a   1.000
_cell.length_b   1.000
_cell.length_c   1.000
_cell.angle_alpha   90.00
_cell.angle_beta   90.00
_cell.angle_gamma   90.00
#
_symmetry.space_group_name_H-M   'P 1'
#
loop_
_entity.id
_entity.type
_entity.pdbx_description
1 polymer ?
#
loop_
_entity_poly.entity_id
_entity_poly.type
_entity_poly.pdbx_seq_one_letter_code
_entity_poly.pdbx_strand_id
1 'polypeptide(L)' 'MICVRCQQPIQDGEDYESHIPHVATGAAPTVYLHIGPCKRVPSQTYPSRAPKRR' A
#
# COMPACT_ATOMS: atom_id res chain seq x y z
N MET A 1 -1.01 11.49 8.03
CA MET A 1 -1.59 10.82 6.84
C MET A 1 -0.88 9.47 6.67
N ILE A 2 -1.51 8.42 6.12
CA ILE A 2 -0.86 7.09 5.95
C ILE A 2 -0.70 6.76 4.47
N CYS A 3 0.50 6.36 4.06
CA CYS A 3 0.76 5.90 2.71
C CYS A 3 0.14 4.51 2.50
N VAL A 4 -0.78 4.38 1.55
CA VAL A 4 -1.50 3.12 1.27
C VAL A 4 -0.55 2.02 0.75
N ARG A 5 0.58 2.40 0.12
CA ARG A 5 1.51 1.45 -0.49
C ARG A 5 2.51 0.83 0.48
N CYS A 6 3.03 1.59 1.45
CA CYS A 6 3.96 1.08 2.45
C CYS A 6 3.38 1.00 3.87
N GLN A 7 2.13 1.44 4.08
CA GLN A 7 1.48 1.47 5.39
C GLN A 7 2.27 2.22 6.48
N GLN A 8 3.18 3.12 6.07
CA GLN A 8 3.91 4.00 6.97
C GLN A 8 3.25 5.39 7.01
N PRO A 9 3.36 6.11 8.13
CA PRO A 9 2.92 7.50 8.20
C PRO A 9 3.73 8.37 7.24
N ILE A 10 3.03 9.26 6.53
CA ILE A 10 3.62 10.37 5.79
C ILE A 10 3.84 11.51 6.79
N GLN A 11 5.09 11.92 6.99
CA GLN A 11 5.48 13.00 7.87
C GLN A 11 5.37 14.37 7.18
N ASP A 12 5.31 15.42 8.01
CA ASP A 12 5.29 16.80 7.52
C ASP A 12 6.60 17.15 6.80
N GLY A 13 6.50 17.54 5.53
CA GLY A 13 7.64 17.81 4.66
C GLY A 13 8.04 16.66 3.74
N GLU A 14 7.41 15.49 3.84
CA GLU A 14 7.59 14.41 2.87
C GLU A 14 6.70 14.61 1.63
N ASP A 15 7.27 14.38 0.45
CA ASP A 15 6.54 14.45 -0.81
C ASP A 15 5.57 13.26 -0.96
N TYR A 16 4.30 13.58 -1.23
CA TYR A 16 3.25 12.59 -1.46
C TYR A 16 2.37 12.93 -2.66
N GLU A 17 1.79 11.89 -3.25
CA GLU A 17 0.82 11.94 -4.33
C GLU A 17 -0.54 11.45 -3.82
N SER A 18 -1.62 12.13 -4.21
CA SER A 18 -2.98 11.72 -3.88
C SER A 18 -3.72 11.25 -5.12
N HIS A 19 -4.37 10.09 -5.04
CA HIS A 19 -5.22 9.57 -6.09
C HIS A 19 -6.64 9.33 -5.58
N ILE A 20 -7.62 9.55 -6.45
CA ILE A 20 -8.99 9.12 -6.19
C ILE A 20 -9.19 7.87 -7.05
N PRO A 21 -9.24 6.66 -6.44
CA PRO A 21 -9.42 5.43 -7.20
C PRO A 21 -10.78 5.47 -7.87
N HIS A 22 -10.81 5.16 -9.17
CA HIS A 22 -12.05 5.13 -9.93
C HIS A 22 -12.86 3.88 -9.50
N VAL A 23 -13.63 3.98 -8.42
CA VAL A 23 -14.54 2.92 -7.98
C VAL A 23 -15.93 3.12 -8.60
N ALA A 24 -16.51 2.03 -9.09
CA ALA A 24 -17.85 2.03 -9.71
C ALA A 24 -18.97 2.44 -8.73
N THR A 25 -18.71 2.33 -7.43
CA THR A 25 -19.56 2.79 -6.35
C THR A 25 -19.10 4.18 -5.95
N GLY A 26 -19.83 5.24 -6.30
CA GLY A 26 -19.45 6.66 -6.27
C GLY A 26 -18.94 7.30 -4.96
N ALA A 27 -18.53 6.52 -3.97
CA ALA A 27 -17.74 6.93 -2.80
C ALA A 27 -16.31 6.39 -2.94
N ALA A 28 -15.47 7.10 -3.70
CA ALA A 28 -14.05 6.81 -3.82
C ALA A 28 -13.25 7.48 -2.69
N PRO A 29 -12.62 6.74 -1.75
CA PRO A 29 -11.76 7.37 -0.75
C PRO A 29 -10.47 7.88 -1.41
N THR A 30 -10.08 9.12 -1.12
CA THR A 30 -8.77 9.64 -1.54
C THR A 30 -7.66 8.83 -0.88
N VAL A 31 -6.77 8.25 -1.69
CA VAL A 31 -5.60 7.52 -1.23
C VAL A 31 -4.35 8.37 -1.37
N TYR A 32 -3.41 8.20 -0.44
CA TYR A 32 -2.16 8.96 -0.40
C TYR A 32 -0.96 8.01 -0.52
N LEU A 33 0.06 8.41 -1.28
CA LEU A 33 1.24 7.61 -1.63
C LEU A 33 2.51 8.45 -1.51
N HIS A 34 3.60 7.91 -0.94
CA HIS A 34 4.92 8.57 -0.99
C HIS A 34 5.48 8.59 -2.42
N ILE A 35 6.11 9.70 -2.83
CA ILE A 35 6.80 9.80 -4.15
C ILE A 35 8.14 9.02 -4.13
N GLY A 36 8.84 8.99 -2.98
CA GLY A 36 10.05 8.17 -2.76
C GLY A 36 10.58 8.29 -1.32
N PRO A 37 11.22 7.27 -0.71
CA PRO A 37 11.41 5.88 -1.13
C PRO A 37 10.24 5.00 -0.63
N CYS A 38 9.14 4.99 -1.37
CA CYS A 38 7.99 4.14 -1.05
C CYS A 38 8.29 2.65 -1.34
N LYS A 39 8.93 1.95 -0.40
CA LYS A 39 9.12 0.51 -0.52
C LYS A 39 7.83 -0.20 -0.10
N ARG A 40 7.26 -0.99 -1.00
CA ARG A 40 6.12 -1.85 -0.68
C ARG A 40 6.56 -2.76 0.47
N VAL A 41 5.85 -2.73 1.59
CA VAL A 41 6.10 -3.69 2.66
C VAL A 41 5.91 -5.07 2.05
N PRO A 42 6.90 -5.98 2.18
CA PRO A 42 6.70 -7.35 1.74
C PRO A 42 5.49 -7.89 2.51
N SER A 43 4.38 -8.10 1.82
CA SER A 43 3.23 -8.76 2.39
C SER A 43 3.67 -10.18 2.67
N GLN A 44 3.88 -10.53 3.93
CA GLN A 44 4.21 -11.87 4.36
C GLN A 44 3.10 -12.82 3.91
N THR A 45 3.31 -13.56 2.82
CA THR A 45 2.47 -14.69 2.45
C THR A 45 2.94 -15.90 3.28
N TYR A 46 2.24 -16.21 4.37
CA TYR A 46 2.56 -17.31 5.28
C TYR A 46 1.92 -18.65 4.84
N PRO A 47 2.54 -19.83 5.05
CA PRO A 47 3.92 -20.23 4.77
C PRO A 47 4.01 -21.14 3.52
N SER A 48 5.21 -21.31 2.98
CA SER A 48 5.56 -22.25 1.89
C SER A 48 5.44 -23.73 2.33
N ARG A 49 4.23 -24.23 2.58
CA ARG A 49 4.02 -25.68 2.70
C ARG A 49 3.93 -26.28 1.31
N ALA A 50 5.09 -26.61 0.74
CA ALA A 50 5.15 -27.58 -0.35
C ALA A 50 4.49 -28.89 0.16
N PRO A 51 3.49 -29.45 -0.54
CA PRO A 51 3.01 -30.79 -0.20
C PRO A 51 4.15 -31.77 -0.48
N LYS A 52 4.70 -32.37 0.59
CA LYS A 52 5.60 -33.52 0.49
C LYS A 52 4.80 -34.70 -0.04
N ARG A 53 4.71 -34.83 -1.37
CA ARG A 53 4.16 -36.03 -2.02
C ARG A 53 5.04 -37.20 -1.60
N ARG A 54 4.40 -38.18 -0.96
CA ARG A 54 4.97 -39.45 -0.50
C ARG A 54 4.82 -40.48 -1.60
#